data_AF-A0A528BDS2-F1
#
_entry.id   AF-A0A528BDS2-F1
#
_cell.length_a   1.000
_cell.length_b   1.000
_cell.length_c   1.000
_cell.angle_alpha   90.00
_cell.angle_beta   90.00
_cell.angle_gamma   90.00
#
_symmetry.space_group_name_H-M   'P 1'
#
loop_
_entity.id
_entity.type
_entity.pdbx_description
1 polymer ?
#
loop_
_entity_poly.entity_id
_entity_poly.type
_entity_poly.pdbx_seq_one_letter_code
_entity_poly.pdbx_strand_id
1 'polypeptide(L)' 'MTRQSVAEELESAADRIADTSRADLQIILRRAALMLRNVAGVPLESATADTLDSIAAEMKIGRSDLIQIVLREWLESNA' A
#
# COMPACT_ATOMS: atom_id res chain seq x y z
N MET A 1 7.33 6.52 -4.47
CA MET A 1 6.39 6.16 -5.54
C MET A 1 5.01 6.05 -4.96
N THR A 2 4.05 6.77 -5.54
CA THR A 2 2.63 6.70 -5.18
C THR A 2 1.93 5.64 -6.04
N ARG A 3 0.70 5.23 -5.69
CA ARG A 3 -0.11 4.36 -6.56
C ARG A 3 -0.30 4.97 -7.95
N GLN A 4 -0.46 6.30 -8.00
CA GLN A 4 -0.59 7.05 -9.25
C GLN A 4 0.69 7.01 -10.09
N SER A 5 1.87 7.24 -9.49
CA SER A 5 3.12 7.20 -10.26
C SER A 5 3.40 5.80 -10.84
N VAL A 6 2.95 4.74 -10.16
CA VAL A 6 3.03 3.35 -10.68
C VAL A 6 2.10 3.16 -11.87
N ALA A 7 0.88 3.67 -11.80
CA ALA A 7 -0.08 3.57 -12.89
C ALA A 7 0.44 4.27 -14.15
N GLU A 8 1.01 5.47 -14.00
CA GLU A 8 1.61 6.24 -15.10
C GLU A 8 2.80 5.52 -15.73
N GLU A 9 3.67 4.88 -14.93
CA GLU A 9 4.77 4.06 -15.45
C GLU A 9 4.28 2.83 -16.22
N LEU A 10 3.22 2.17 -15.75
CA LEU A 10 2.63 1.01 -16.42
C LEU A 10 1.97 1.38 -17.75
N GLU A 11 1.24 2.50 -17.79
CA GLU A 11 0.59 3.01 -19.00
C GLU A 11 1.63 3.41 -20.07
N SER A 12 2.66 4.15 -19.67
CA SER A 12 3.79 4.50 -20.54
C SER A 12 4.54 3.27 -21.08
N ALA A 13 4.73 2.23 -20.25
CA ALA A 13 5.33 0.97 -20.68
C ALA A 13 4.42 0.18 -21.64
N ALA A 14 3.10 0.24 -21.46
CA ALA A 14 2.13 -0.38 -22.36
C ALA A 14 2.14 0.29 -23.75
N ASP A 15 2.18 1.62 -23.79
CA ASP A 15 2.24 2.40 -25.04
C ASP A 15 3.50 2.12 -25.86
N ARG A 16 4.60 1.72 -25.19
CA ARG A 16 5.93 1.53 -25.79
C ARG A 16 6.42 0.09 -25.69
N ILE A 17 5.50 -0.87 -25.62
CA ILE A 17 5.87 -2.28 -25.40
C ILE A 17 6.72 -2.86 -26.54
N ALA A 18 6.56 -2.35 -27.77
CA ALA A 18 7.38 -2.73 -28.92
C ALA A 18 8.80 -2.14 -28.88
N ASP A 19 8.97 -0.98 -28.23
CA ASP A 19 10.24 -0.28 -28.12
C ASP A 19 11.02 -0.65 -26.83
N THR A 20 10.36 -1.35 -25.91
CA THR A 20 10.93 -1.74 -24.61
C THR A 20 11.54 -3.13 -24.68
N SER A 21 12.74 -3.30 -24.12
CA SER A 21 13.34 -4.63 -24.05
C SER A 21 12.50 -5.56 -23.18
N ARG A 22 12.44 -6.85 -23.53
CA ARG A 22 11.75 -7.86 -22.71
C ARG A 22 12.27 -7.90 -21.26
N ALA A 23 13.55 -7.62 -21.05
CA ALA A 23 14.16 -7.60 -19.72
C ALA A 23 13.64 -6.43 -18.87
N ASP A 24 13.56 -5.23 -19.45
CA ASP A 24 13.06 -4.04 -18.75
C ASP A 24 11.57 -4.18 -18.40
N LEU A 25 10.77 -4.69 -19.36
CA LEU A 25 9.35 -4.97 -19.12
C LEU A 25 9.16 -5.96 -17.96
N GLN A 26 9.98 -7.01 -17.88
CA GLN A 26 9.93 -7.96 -16.76
C GLN A 26 10.25 -7.32 -15.41
N ILE A 27 11.20 -6.38 -15.36
CA ILE A 27 11.56 -5.67 -14.13
C ILE A 27 10.39 -4.80 -13.67
N ILE A 28 9.81 -4.02 -14.59
CA ILE A 28 8.66 -3.14 -14.31
C ILE A 28 7.47 -3.95 -13.80
N LEU A 29 7.11 -5.04 -14.48
CA LEU A 29 5.97 -5.89 -14.08
C LEU A 29 6.19 -6.55 -12.71
N ARG A 30 7.41 -7.01 -12.40
CA ARG A 30 7.72 -7.56 -11.07
C ARG A 30 7.58 -6.51 -9.97
N ARG A 31 8.07 -5.28 -10.21
CA ARG A 31 7.94 -4.17 -9.26
C ARG A 31 6.47 -3.78 -9.05
N ALA A 32 5.70 -3.68 -10.13
CA ALA A 32 4.27 -3.40 -10.06
C ALA A 32 3.51 -4.48 -9.28
N ALA A 33 3.78 -5.77 -9.55
CA ALA A 33 3.17 -6.87 -8.81
C ALA A 33 3.50 -6.84 -7.31
N LEU A 34 4.74 -6.52 -6.94
CA LEU A 34 5.13 -6.33 -5.53
C LEU A 34 4.36 -5.17 -4.89
N MET A 35 4.25 -4.03 -5.58
CA MET A 35 3.52 -2.88 -5.07
C MET A 35 2.03 -3.16 -4.92
N LEU A 36 1.38 -3.78 -5.91
CA LEU A 36 -0.03 -4.15 -5.87
C LEU A 36 -0.33 -5.18 -4.77
N ARG A 37 0.58 -6.13 -4.52
CA ARG A 37 0.45 -7.05 -3.38
C ARG A 37 0.52 -6.31 -2.04
N ASN A 38 1.27 -5.22 -1.99
CA ASN A 38 1.43 -4.38 -0.80
C ASN A 38 0.37 -3.25 -0.72
N VAL A 39 -0.61 -3.21 -1.65
CA VAL A 39 -1.68 -2.19 -1.69
C VAL A 39 -2.84 -2.49 -0.75
N ALA A 40 -2.81 -3.58 0.02
CA ALA A 40 -3.85 -3.88 1.01
C ALA A 40 -3.82 -2.88 2.17
N GLY A 41 -4.73 -1.90 2.15
CA GLY A 41 -4.92 -0.95 3.24
C GLY A 41 -5.95 0.12 2.90
N VAL A 42 -6.78 0.46 3.89
CA VAL A 42 -7.62 1.66 3.85
C VAL A 42 -6.66 2.87 3.80
N PRO A 43 -6.79 3.78 2.83
CA PRO A 43 -6.00 4.99 2.82
C PRO A 43 -6.33 5.81 4.07
N LEU A 44 -5.32 6.08 4.88
CA LEU A 44 -5.42 6.91 6.07
C LEU A 44 -4.80 8.27 5.73
N GLU A 45 -5.36 9.33 6.30
CA GLU A 45 -4.69 10.63 6.29
C GLU A 45 -3.31 10.50 6.96
N SER A 46 -2.31 11.25 6.50
CA SER A 46 -0.93 11.10 6.98
C SER A 46 -0.84 11.28 8.50
N ALA A 47 -1.53 12.29 9.04
CA ALA A 47 -1.58 12.54 10.48
C ALA A 47 -2.17 11.34 11.26
N THR A 48 -3.19 10.68 10.71
CA THR A 48 -3.79 9.48 11.30
C THR A 48 -2.83 8.30 11.25
N ALA A 49 -2.15 8.09 10.12
CA ALA A 49 -1.17 7.03 9.96
C ALA A 49 0.01 7.19 10.95
N ASP A 50 0.56 8.40 11.07
CA ASP A 50 1.67 8.71 11.96
C ASP A 50 1.28 8.52 13.45
N THR A 51 0.05 8.90 13.80
CA THR A 51 -0.49 8.69 15.15
C THR A 51 -0.63 7.20 15.46
N LEU A 52 -1.17 6.42 14.53
CA LEU A 52 -1.31 4.97 14.68
C LEU A 52 0.06 4.27 14.78
N ASP A 53 1.05 4.70 14.00
CA ASP A 53 2.41 4.17 14.10
C ASP A 53 3.03 4.48 15.47
N SER A 54 2.80 5.68 16.00
CA SER A 54 3.31 6.08 17.33
C SER A 54 2.68 5.25 18.45
N ILE A 55 1.36 5.06 18.43
CA ILE A 55 0.64 4.24 19.42
C ILE A 55 1.05 2.77 19.31
N ALA A 56 1.15 2.23 18.10
CA ALA A 56 1.56 0.84 17.89
C ALA A 56 2.98 0.58 18.42
N ALA A 57 3.90 1.55 18.25
CA ALA A 57 5.24 1.50 18.80
C ALA A 57 5.25 1.50 20.33
N GLU A 58 4.44 2.36 20.97
CA GLU A 58 4.29 2.40 22.43
C GLU A 58 3.75 1.07 22.99
N MET A 59 2.76 0.50 22.31
CA MET A 59 2.15 -0.78 22.66
C MET A 59 3.00 -2.01 22.28
N LYS A 60 4.10 -1.82 21.53
CA LYS A 60 4.98 -2.87 21.00
C LYS A 60 4.23 -3.92 20.16
N ILE A 61 3.25 -3.48 19.37
CA ILE A 61 2.47 -4.32 18.44
C ILE A 61 2.56 -3.77 17.01
N GLY A 62 2.14 -4.56 16.02
CA GLY A 62 2.05 -4.06 14.65
C GLY A 62 0.90 -3.06 14.47
N ARG A 63 1.06 -2.06 13.60
CA ARG A 63 -0.04 -1.13 13.24
C ARG A 63 -1.30 -1.89 12.78
N SER A 64 -1.14 -2.98 12.03
CA SER A 64 -2.27 -3.81 11.60
C SER A 64 -3.02 -4.43 12.79
N ASP A 65 -2.30 -4.86 13.83
CA ASP A 65 -2.90 -5.45 15.02
C ASP A 65 -3.65 -4.38 15.81
N LEU A 66 -3.05 -3.20 15.96
CA LEU A 66 -3.71 -2.04 16.57
C LEU A 66 -5.02 -1.68 15.85
N ILE A 67 -4.99 -1.60 14.52
CA ILE A 67 -6.20 -1.32 13.71
C ILE A 67 -7.27 -2.39 13.95
N GLN A 68 -6.90 -3.67 14.00
CA GLN A 68 -7.87 -4.75 14.27
C GLN A 68 -8.47 -4.68 15.68
N ILE A 69 -7.68 -4.32 16.69
CA ILE A 69 -8.15 -4.13 18.07
C ILE A 69 -9.18 -2.98 18.10
N VAL A 70 -8.79 -1.81 17.59
CA VAL A 70 -9.66 -0.62 17.58
C VAL A 70 -10.96 -0.88 16.81
N LEU A 71 -10.88 -1.51 15.64
CA LEU A 71 -12.07 -1.84 14.85
C LEU A 71 -12.98 -2.83 15.56
N ARG A 72 -12.42 -3.84 16.24
CA ARG A 72 -13.20 -4.80 17.02
C ARG A 72 -13.93 -4.11 18.15
N GLU A 73 -13.23 -3.33 18.97
CA GLU A 73 -13.81 -2.61 20.11
C GLU A 73 -14.89 -1.63 19.66
N TRP A 74 -14.66 -0.92 18.55
CA TRP A 74 -15.66 -0.03 17.97
C TRP A 74 -16.91 -0.80 17.54
N LEU A 75 -16.76 -1.93 16.83
CA LEU A 75 -17.89 -2.76 16.42
C LEU A 75 -18.65 -3.32 17.62
N GLU A 76 -17.96 -3.80 18.65
CA GLU A 76 -18.60 -4.32 19.87
C GLU A 76 -19.38 -3.23 20.63
N SER A 77 -18.92 -1.97 20.55
CA SER A 77 -19.58 -0.85 21.23
C SER A 77 -20.69 -0.19 20.41
N ASN A 78 -20.76 -0.43 19.09
CA ASN A 78 -21.63 0.30 18.16
C ASN A 78 -22.50 -0.60 17.26
N ALA A 79 -22.43 -1.93 17.39
CA ALA A 79 -23.32 -2.89 16.73
C ALA A 79 -24.52 -3.24 17.62
#